data_AF-A0A1U9KTR8-F1
#
_entry.id   AF-A0A1U9KTR8-F1
#
_cell.length_a   1.000
_cell.length_b   1.000
_cell.length_c   1.000
_cell.angle_alpha   90.00
_cell.angle_beta   90.00
_cell.angle_gamma   90.00
#
_symmetry.space_group_name_H-M   'P 1'
#
loop_
_entity.id
_entity.type
_entity.pdbx_description
1 polymer ?
#
loop_
_entity_poly.entity_id
_entity_poly.type
_entity_poly.pdbx_seq_one_letter_code
_entity_poly.pdbx_strand_id
1 'polypeptide(L)'
;MSQATTSSVSAREIEQFSRLAENWWDPKGPMRPLHEMNPLRTEWVDTRIAPLHAARGGTLKLLDIGCGAGLASEAFARMGHDVLGIDASGEAIAAAQVHRAAHPLAPGAGHLDYRQGSAEDLLERSERFDVVTALEVIEHVTDPQQFLHLLADLVKPGGMVAVSTLNKTFRSFAFAKLGAEYIARLLPVGTHDWKKFVSPADLSRMGRHAGLRMTDIAGMGFAPGKWRATRDTSINYIAIFTRD
;
A
#
# COMPACT_ATOMS: atom_id res chain seq x y z
N MET A 1 20.61 -14.52 22.16
CA MET A 1 21.15 -13.51 21.22
C MET A 1 19.96 -13.02 20.42
N SER A 2 19.51 -11.79 20.68
CA SER A 2 18.41 -11.19 19.92
C SER A 2 18.91 -10.95 18.50
N GLN A 3 18.35 -11.64 17.50
CA GLN A 3 18.54 -11.24 16.12
C GLN A 3 17.80 -9.91 15.97
N ALA A 4 18.53 -8.83 15.77
CA ALA A 4 17.93 -7.59 15.30
C ALA A 4 17.24 -7.92 13.98
N THR A 5 15.91 -7.87 13.99
CA THR A 5 15.06 -8.06 12.81
C THR A 5 15.42 -6.96 11.81
N THR A 6 16.14 -7.34 10.78
CA THR A 6 16.48 -6.43 9.67
C THR A 6 15.20 -6.08 8.94
N SER A 7 14.80 -4.81 8.99
CA SER A 7 13.65 -4.28 8.24
C SER A 7 13.66 -4.75 6.80
N SER A 8 12.52 -5.24 6.32
CA SER A 8 12.32 -5.63 4.92
C SER A 8 12.42 -4.45 3.95
N VAL A 9 12.35 -3.20 4.42
CA VAL A 9 12.51 -1.97 3.63
C VAL A 9 13.92 -1.39 3.77
N SER A 10 14.53 -0.99 2.65
CA SER A 10 15.89 -0.46 2.68
C SER A 10 15.96 0.97 3.26
N ALA A 11 17.00 1.25 4.05
CA ALA A 11 17.21 2.56 4.68
C ALA A 11 17.26 3.75 3.70
N ARG A 12 17.78 3.53 2.48
CA ARG A 12 17.84 4.54 1.43
C ARG A 12 16.45 4.98 0.95
N GLU A 13 15.52 4.04 0.83
CA GLU A 13 14.15 4.33 0.39
C GLU A 13 13.44 5.14 1.48
N ILE A 14 13.59 4.76 2.75
CA ILE A 14 13.04 5.48 3.90
C ILE A 14 13.48 6.95 3.88
N GLU A 15 14.77 7.22 3.72
CA GLU A 15 15.31 8.59 3.68
C GLU A 15 14.74 9.42 2.52
N GLN A 16 14.55 8.81 1.34
CA GLN A 16 13.98 9.51 0.17
C GLN A 16 12.53 9.94 0.43
N PHE A 17 11.71 9.08 1.03
CA PHE A 17 10.31 9.40 1.34
C PHE A 17 10.17 10.37 2.50
N SER A 18 11.04 10.31 3.52
CA SER A 18 11.05 11.27 4.64
C SER A 18 11.20 12.72 4.15
N ARG A 19 11.98 12.97 3.09
CA ARG A 19 12.16 14.32 2.50
C ARG A 19 10.91 14.86 1.80
N LEU A 20 9.95 13.99 1.47
CA LEU A 20 8.69 14.37 0.80
C LEU A 20 7.55 14.62 1.79
N ALA A 21 7.74 14.31 3.08
CA ALA A 21 6.70 14.32 4.10
C ALA A 21 5.98 15.68 4.23
N GLU A 22 6.72 16.80 4.17
CA GLU A 22 6.14 18.16 4.30
C GLU A 22 5.12 18.50 3.20
N ASN A 23 5.34 18.01 1.98
CA ASN A 23 4.51 18.30 0.81
C ASN A 23 3.59 17.13 0.43
N TRP A 24 3.50 16.10 1.29
CA TRP A 24 2.79 14.86 0.97
C TRP A 24 1.29 15.09 0.71
N TRP A 25 0.70 16.02 1.46
CA TRP A 25 -0.72 16.36 1.36
C TRP A 25 -1.03 17.53 0.42
N ASP A 26 -0.04 18.09 -0.29
CA ASP A 26 -0.33 19.03 -1.38
C ASP A 26 -0.83 18.26 -2.62
N PRO A 27 -2.11 18.41 -3.02
CA PRO A 27 -2.66 17.70 -4.18
C PRO A 27 -2.02 18.14 -5.51
N LYS A 28 -1.28 19.25 -5.54
CA LYS A 28 -0.51 19.71 -6.70
C LYS A 28 0.98 19.42 -6.57
N GLY A 29 1.40 18.86 -5.44
CA GLY A 29 2.78 18.57 -5.11
C GLY A 29 3.31 17.27 -5.75
N PRO A 30 4.49 16.80 -5.30
CA PRO A 30 5.15 15.62 -5.86
C PRO A 30 4.30 14.35 -5.80
N MET A 31 3.42 14.23 -4.80
CA MET A 31 2.56 13.06 -4.58
C MET A 31 1.22 13.15 -5.32
N ARG A 32 0.98 14.17 -6.18
CA ARG A 32 -0.25 14.32 -6.97
C ARG A 32 -0.72 13.03 -7.65
N PRO A 33 0.14 12.20 -8.28
CA PRO A 33 -0.31 10.95 -8.88
C PRO A 33 -0.97 10.00 -7.87
N LEU A 34 -0.46 9.92 -6.64
CA LEU A 34 -1.09 9.12 -5.58
C LEU A 34 -2.41 9.73 -5.15
N HIS A 35 -2.51 11.04 -4.98
CA HIS A 35 -3.79 11.72 -4.66
C HIS A 35 -4.87 11.42 -5.70
N GLU A 36 -4.54 11.51 -6.98
CA GLU A 36 -5.48 11.25 -8.07
C GLU A 36 -5.88 9.77 -8.16
N MET A 37 -4.95 8.85 -7.91
CA MET A 37 -5.18 7.40 -7.96
C MET A 37 -5.90 6.87 -6.70
N ASN A 38 -5.73 7.52 -5.55
CA ASN A 38 -6.16 7.02 -4.25
C ASN A 38 -7.67 6.68 -4.19
N PRO A 39 -8.59 7.54 -4.66
CA PRO A 39 -10.02 7.22 -4.65
C PRO A 39 -10.35 5.93 -5.40
N LEU A 40 -9.71 5.68 -6.55
CA LEU A 40 -9.94 4.46 -7.32
C LEU A 40 -9.49 3.23 -6.52
N ARG A 41 -8.26 3.23 -6.02
CA ARG A 41 -7.69 2.01 -5.42
C ARG A 41 -8.36 1.66 -4.10
N THR A 42 -8.72 2.64 -3.28
CA THR A 42 -9.39 2.39 -2.00
C THR A 42 -10.84 1.95 -2.20
N GLU A 43 -11.59 2.59 -3.10
CA GLU A 43 -12.94 2.15 -3.48
C GLU A 43 -12.92 0.74 -4.11
N TRP A 44 -11.90 0.47 -4.92
CA TRP A 44 -11.72 -0.84 -5.52
C TRP A 44 -11.52 -1.92 -4.44
N VAL A 45 -10.62 -1.70 -3.48
CA VAL A 45 -10.40 -2.63 -2.35
C VAL A 45 -11.66 -2.77 -1.50
N ASP A 46 -12.27 -1.65 -1.10
CA ASP A 46 -13.46 -1.61 -0.24
C ASP A 46 -14.61 -2.44 -0.82
N THR A 47 -14.85 -2.30 -2.12
CA THR A 47 -15.87 -3.09 -2.84
C THR A 47 -15.61 -4.61 -2.75
N ARG A 48 -14.34 -5.05 -2.77
CA ARG A 48 -14.00 -6.49 -2.75
C ARG A 48 -13.97 -7.07 -1.35
N ILE A 49 -13.74 -6.24 -0.32
CA ILE A 49 -13.82 -6.67 1.09
C ILE A 49 -15.26 -6.59 1.63
N ALA A 50 -16.22 -6.04 0.90
CA ALA A 50 -17.62 -5.92 1.32
C ALA A 50 -18.27 -7.25 1.77
N PRO A 51 -18.03 -8.42 1.11
CA PRO A 51 -18.52 -9.70 1.63
C PRO A 51 -17.93 -10.07 3.00
N LEU A 52 -16.65 -9.76 3.23
CA LEU A 52 -15.99 -9.97 4.51
C LEU A 52 -16.56 -9.03 5.59
N HIS A 53 -16.78 -7.75 5.24
CA HIS A 53 -17.44 -6.77 6.11
C HIS A 53 -18.81 -7.28 6.59
N ALA A 54 -19.65 -7.77 5.67
CA ALA A 54 -20.94 -8.36 6.00
C ALA A 54 -20.80 -9.61 6.90
N ALA A 55 -19.85 -10.50 6.60
CA ALA A 55 -19.62 -11.72 7.38
C ALA A 55 -19.06 -11.46 8.80
N ARG A 56 -18.36 -10.34 9.01
CA ARG A 56 -17.77 -9.94 10.30
C ARG A 56 -18.65 -8.99 11.11
N GLY A 57 -19.86 -8.68 10.62
CA GLY A 57 -20.83 -7.88 11.36
C GLY A 57 -20.59 -6.37 11.32
N GLY A 58 -19.91 -5.87 10.28
CA GLY A 58 -19.67 -4.44 10.08
C GLY A 58 -18.18 -4.14 9.98
N THR A 59 -17.68 -3.31 10.89
CA THR A 59 -16.32 -2.76 10.91
C THR A 59 -15.23 -3.84 10.86
N LEU A 60 -14.32 -3.70 9.89
CA LEU A 60 -13.14 -4.56 9.76
C LEU A 60 -11.92 -3.89 10.40
N LYS A 61 -11.03 -4.70 10.99
CA LYS A 61 -9.69 -4.24 11.37
C LYS A 61 -8.78 -4.30 10.14
N LEU A 62 -8.34 -3.15 9.66
CA LEU A 62 -7.50 -2.99 8.49
C LEU A 62 -6.10 -2.50 8.88
N LEU A 63 -5.07 -3.18 8.40
CA LEU A 63 -3.68 -2.71 8.50
C LEU A 63 -3.25 -2.15 7.15
N ASP A 64 -2.72 -0.93 7.13
CA ASP A 64 -2.12 -0.30 5.95
C ASP A 64 -0.61 -0.21 6.14
N ILE A 65 0.13 -1.12 5.50
CA ILE A 65 1.59 -1.20 5.58
C ILE A 65 2.22 -0.26 4.56
N GLY A 66 3.21 0.53 4.98
CA GLY A 66 3.80 1.57 4.14
C GLY A 66 2.82 2.70 3.89
N CYS A 67 2.08 3.12 4.92
CA CYS A 67 0.99 4.08 4.79
C CYS A 67 1.44 5.49 4.35
N GLY A 68 2.75 5.79 4.45
CA GLY A 68 3.29 7.12 4.26
C GLY A 68 2.57 8.14 5.16
N ALA A 69 2.19 9.29 4.60
CA ALA A 69 1.41 10.28 5.33
C ALA A 69 -0.11 9.98 5.43
N GLY A 70 -0.55 8.76 5.12
CA GLY A 70 -1.89 8.28 5.48
C GLY A 70 -3.00 8.46 4.44
N LEU A 71 -2.67 8.66 3.16
CA LEU A 71 -3.68 8.87 2.10
C LEU A 71 -4.71 7.72 2.02
N ALA A 72 -4.23 6.48 1.97
CA ALA A 72 -5.09 5.30 1.90
C ALA A 72 -5.73 5.03 3.27
N SER A 73 -4.96 5.12 4.35
CA SER A 73 -5.44 4.89 5.71
C SER A 73 -6.61 5.78 6.09
N GLU A 74 -6.54 7.09 5.82
CA GLU A 74 -7.67 7.99 6.07
C GLU A 74 -8.87 7.68 5.17
N ALA A 75 -8.67 7.24 3.93
CA ALA A 75 -9.78 6.88 3.05
C ALA A 75 -10.51 5.63 3.56
N PHE A 76 -9.79 4.59 3.98
CA PHE A 76 -10.40 3.40 4.59
C PHE A 76 -11.11 3.70 5.90
N ALA A 77 -10.54 4.60 6.73
CA ALA A 77 -11.21 5.04 7.95
C ALA A 77 -12.52 5.79 7.64
N ARG A 78 -12.52 6.66 6.61
CA ARG A 78 -13.76 7.32 6.11
C ARG A 78 -14.80 6.33 5.59
N MET A 79 -14.37 5.15 5.12
CA MET A 79 -15.26 4.05 4.70
C MET A 79 -15.79 3.22 5.89
N GLY A 80 -15.42 3.55 7.13
CA GLY A 80 -15.97 2.94 8.34
C GLY A 80 -15.15 1.77 8.91
N HIS A 81 -13.92 1.55 8.43
CA HIS A 81 -13.02 0.52 8.94
C HIS A 81 -12.13 1.03 10.07
N ASP A 82 -11.76 0.15 10.99
CA ASP A 82 -10.77 0.45 12.02
C ASP A 82 -9.37 0.23 11.44
N VAL A 83 -8.65 1.33 11.21
CA VAL A 83 -7.39 1.33 10.46
C VAL A 83 -6.20 1.58 11.39
N LEU A 84 -5.19 0.75 11.25
CA LEU A 84 -3.83 1.04 11.70
C LEU A 84 -2.95 1.29 10.47
N GLY A 85 -2.42 2.50 10.32
CA GLY A 85 -1.37 2.80 9.35
C GLY A 85 0.01 2.60 9.97
N ILE A 86 0.90 1.86 9.30
CA ILE A 86 2.30 1.75 9.71
C ILE A 86 3.26 2.18 8.61
N ASP A 87 4.37 2.79 8.99
CA ASP A 87 5.46 3.13 8.09
C ASP A 87 6.80 3.11 8.85
N ALA A 88 7.88 2.78 8.16
CA ALA A 88 9.22 2.80 8.74
C ALA A 88 9.76 4.23 8.92
N SER A 89 9.27 5.17 8.09
CA SER A 89 9.61 6.60 8.17
C SER A 89 8.87 7.27 9.32
N GLY A 90 9.62 7.70 10.34
CA GLY A 90 9.06 8.49 11.45
C GLY A 90 8.53 9.85 10.97
N GLU A 91 9.16 10.47 9.97
CA GLU A 91 8.72 11.73 9.38
C GLU A 91 7.39 11.58 8.64
N ALA A 92 7.19 10.50 7.89
CA ALA A 92 5.93 10.23 7.20
C ALA A 92 4.78 10.02 8.21
N ILE A 93 5.03 9.26 9.28
CA ILE A 93 4.06 9.07 10.37
C ILE A 93 3.74 10.37 11.08
N ALA A 94 4.74 11.21 11.36
CA ALA A 94 4.52 12.53 11.95
C ALA A 94 3.64 13.40 11.04
N ALA A 95 3.91 13.42 9.72
CA ALA A 95 3.07 14.13 8.75
C ALA A 95 1.64 13.58 8.70
N ALA A 96 1.45 12.26 8.78
CA ALA A 96 0.12 11.63 8.85
C ALA A 96 -0.66 12.10 10.08
N GLN A 97 0.00 12.08 11.24
CA GLN A 97 -0.59 12.48 12.52
C GLN A 97 -0.95 13.98 12.52
N VAL A 98 -0.06 14.83 12.01
CA VAL A 98 -0.31 16.28 11.86
C VAL A 98 -1.51 16.53 10.95
N HIS A 99 -1.56 15.89 9.78
CA HIS A 99 -2.68 16.04 8.86
C HIS A 99 -4.00 15.57 9.48
N ARG A 100 -4.00 14.41 10.14
CA ARG A 100 -5.17 13.83 10.81
C ARG A 100 -5.69 14.69 11.96
N ALA A 101 -4.80 15.38 12.67
CA ALA A 101 -5.16 16.32 13.73
C ALA A 101 -5.79 17.60 13.16
N ALA A 102 -5.27 18.11 12.03
CA ALA A 102 -5.81 19.27 11.34
C ALA A 102 -7.13 18.98 10.60
N HIS A 103 -7.34 17.74 10.15
CA HIS A 103 -8.50 17.33 9.36
C HIS A 103 -9.23 16.15 10.04
N PRO A 104 -9.99 16.43 11.12
CA PRO A 104 -10.64 15.37 11.85
C PRO A 104 -11.66 14.60 11.01
N LEU A 105 -11.68 13.27 11.15
CA LEU A 105 -12.65 12.42 10.48
C LEU A 105 -14.07 12.72 10.97
N ALA A 106 -15.04 12.69 10.06
CA ALA A 106 -16.44 12.93 10.37
C ALA A 106 -17.04 11.81 11.25
N PRO A 107 -18.12 12.08 11.99
CA PRO A 107 -18.87 11.05 12.70
C PRO A 107 -19.26 9.89 11.75
N GLY A 108 -19.11 8.65 12.22
CA GLY A 108 -19.36 7.45 11.41
C GLY A 108 -18.13 6.89 10.68
N ALA A 109 -17.01 7.62 10.65
CA ALA A 109 -15.73 7.04 10.28
C ALA A 109 -15.25 6.04 11.35
N GLY A 110 -14.48 5.04 10.92
CA GLY A 110 -13.84 4.08 11.84
C GLY A 110 -12.65 4.69 12.59
N HIS A 111 -12.12 3.94 13.55
CA HIS A 111 -10.93 4.36 14.29
C HIS A 111 -9.72 4.43 13.35
N LEU A 112 -8.83 5.40 13.56
CA LEU A 112 -7.60 5.53 12.77
C LEU A 112 -6.45 5.88 13.71
N ASP A 113 -5.42 5.04 13.67
CA ASP A 113 -4.16 5.25 14.39
C ASP A 113 -2.96 5.10 13.42
N TYR A 114 -1.84 5.72 13.78
CA TYR A 114 -0.60 5.67 13.04
C TYR A 114 0.56 5.27 13.95
N ARG A 115 1.37 4.31 13.49
CA ARG A 115 2.52 3.83 14.24
C ARG A 115 3.77 3.76 13.36
N GLN A 116 4.87 4.32 13.84
CA GLN A 116 6.17 4.03 13.25
C GLN A 116 6.56 2.59 13.58
N GLY A 117 6.88 1.80 12.56
CA GLY A 117 7.29 0.41 12.74
C GLY A 117 7.23 -0.39 11.46
N SER A 118 7.53 -1.67 11.61
CA SER A 118 7.59 -2.65 10.54
C SER A 118 6.49 -3.72 10.67
N ALA A 119 6.30 -4.52 9.62
CA ALA A 119 5.38 -5.65 9.64
C ALA A 119 5.82 -6.71 10.67
N GLU A 120 7.13 -6.86 10.81
CA GLU A 120 7.82 -7.75 11.74
C GLU A 120 7.50 -7.39 13.20
N ASP A 121 7.52 -6.09 13.54
CA ASP A 121 7.17 -5.61 14.88
C ASP A 121 5.73 -5.98 15.28
N LEU A 122 4.80 -5.95 14.32
CA LEU A 122 3.41 -6.33 14.57
C LEU A 122 3.25 -7.84 14.79
N LEU A 123 4.06 -8.66 14.10
CA LEU A 123 4.07 -10.12 14.29
C LEU A 123 4.61 -10.51 15.66
N GLU A 124 5.67 -9.86 16.13
CA GLU A 124 6.21 -10.06 17.49
C GLU A 124 5.15 -9.77 18.57
N ARG A 125 4.25 -8.82 18.30
CA ARG A 125 3.13 -8.44 19.16
C ARG A 125 1.89 -9.32 18.99
N SER A 126 1.95 -10.34 18.12
CA SER A 126 0.83 -11.21 17.79
C SER A 126 -0.42 -10.47 17.30
N GLU A 127 -0.26 -9.29 16.71
CA GLU A 127 -1.37 -8.52 16.14
C GLU A 127 -1.85 -9.17 14.83
N ARG A 128 -3.16 -9.14 14.56
CA ARG A 128 -3.78 -9.75 13.37
C ARG A 128 -4.97 -8.92 12.88
N PHE A 129 -5.13 -8.85 11.56
CA PHE A 129 -6.08 -7.96 10.90
C PHE A 129 -7.03 -8.72 9.98
N ASP A 130 -8.25 -8.21 9.80
CA ASP A 130 -9.21 -8.78 8.85
C ASP A 130 -8.78 -8.50 7.40
N VAL A 131 -8.19 -7.31 7.19
CA VAL A 131 -7.64 -6.87 5.90
C VAL A 131 -6.23 -6.31 6.11
N VAL A 132 -5.31 -6.66 5.22
CA VAL A 132 -3.97 -6.05 5.17
C VAL A 132 -3.77 -5.41 3.79
N THR A 133 -3.38 -4.15 3.72
CA THR A 133 -3.06 -3.44 2.48
C THR A 133 -1.56 -3.12 2.43
N ALA A 134 -0.96 -3.30 1.26
CA ALA A 134 0.41 -2.89 0.94
C ALA A 134 0.39 -2.27 -0.46
N LEU A 135 0.18 -0.96 -0.53
CA LEU A 135 -0.09 -0.22 -1.77
C LEU A 135 1.16 0.54 -2.22
N GLU A 136 1.78 0.12 -3.32
CA GLU A 136 3.08 0.63 -3.82
C GLU A 136 4.24 0.41 -2.84
N VAL A 137 4.31 -0.77 -2.20
CA VAL A 137 5.33 -1.11 -1.20
C VAL A 137 6.26 -2.22 -1.65
N ILE A 138 5.73 -3.24 -2.33
CA ILE A 138 6.45 -4.48 -2.62
C ILE A 138 7.66 -4.28 -3.55
N GLU A 139 7.70 -3.22 -4.34
CA GLU A 139 8.86 -2.82 -5.15
C GLU A 139 10.02 -2.23 -4.33
N HIS A 140 9.76 -1.82 -3.08
CA HIS A 140 10.75 -1.21 -2.19
C HIS A 140 11.31 -2.20 -1.15
N VAL A 141 10.74 -3.41 -1.06
CA VAL A 141 11.22 -4.45 -0.13
C VAL A 141 12.40 -5.23 -0.71
N THR A 142 13.24 -5.76 0.17
CA THR A 142 14.44 -6.52 -0.20
C THR A 142 14.13 -7.93 -0.70
N ASP A 143 13.10 -8.58 -0.14
CA ASP A 143 12.63 -9.92 -0.52
C ASP A 143 11.09 -9.94 -0.64
N PRO A 144 10.54 -9.84 -1.87
CA PRO A 144 9.10 -9.88 -2.10
C PRO A 144 8.41 -11.18 -1.68
N GLN A 145 9.10 -12.32 -1.72
CA GLN A 145 8.53 -13.60 -1.31
C GLN A 145 8.36 -13.65 0.20
N GLN A 146 9.40 -13.26 0.95
CA GLN A 146 9.33 -13.15 2.41
C GLN A 146 8.31 -12.10 2.84
N PHE A 147 8.19 -10.99 2.10
CA PHE A 147 7.17 -9.98 2.37
C PHE A 147 5.75 -10.55 2.26
N LEU A 148 5.44 -11.34 1.22
CA LEU A 148 4.13 -11.98 1.14
C LEU A 148 3.87 -12.99 2.25
N HIS A 149 4.89 -13.68 2.77
CA HIS A 149 4.75 -14.50 3.99
C HIS A 149 4.38 -13.63 5.19
N LEU A 150 5.01 -12.47 5.36
CA LEU A 150 4.68 -11.53 6.44
C LEU A 150 3.23 -11.03 6.33
N LEU A 151 2.78 -10.67 5.11
CA LEU A 151 1.38 -10.26 4.89
C LEU A 151 0.40 -11.39 5.23
N ALA A 152 0.73 -12.62 4.82
CA ALA A 152 -0.06 -13.80 5.13
C ALA A 152 -0.13 -14.05 6.64
N ASP A 153 0.97 -13.86 7.36
CA ASP A 153 0.99 -14.04 8.81
C ASP A 153 0.21 -12.96 9.55
N LEU A 154 0.20 -11.71 9.07
CA LEU A 154 -0.54 -10.60 9.68
C LEU A 154 -2.05 -10.63 9.43
N VAL A 155 -2.50 -11.23 8.32
CA VAL A 155 -3.93 -11.35 8.03
C VAL A 155 -4.54 -12.56 8.74
N LYS A 156 -5.75 -12.42 9.30
CA LYS A 156 -6.47 -13.55 9.92
C LYS A 156 -6.84 -14.62 8.87
N PRO A 157 -7.01 -15.90 9.26
CA PRO A 157 -7.66 -16.89 8.41
C PRO A 157 -9.05 -16.41 7.95
N GLY A 158 -9.37 -16.60 6.67
CA GLY A 158 -10.53 -16.04 6.00
C GLY A 158 -10.47 -14.53 5.74
N GLY A 159 -9.34 -13.88 6.03
CA GLY A 159 -9.10 -12.46 5.76
C GLY A 159 -8.52 -12.21 4.36
N MET A 160 -8.32 -10.94 4.04
CA MET A 160 -7.91 -10.50 2.70
C MET A 160 -6.63 -9.65 2.72
N VAL A 161 -5.82 -9.77 1.67
CA VAL A 161 -4.64 -8.92 1.44
C VAL A 161 -4.79 -8.17 0.13
N ALA A 162 -4.62 -6.85 0.14
CA ALA A 162 -4.56 -6.04 -1.07
C ALA A 162 -3.12 -5.59 -1.34
N VAL A 163 -2.64 -5.84 -2.56
CA VAL A 163 -1.30 -5.41 -3.00
C VAL A 163 -1.45 -4.63 -4.30
N SER A 164 -0.85 -3.44 -4.38
CA SER A 164 -0.66 -2.72 -5.66
C SER A 164 0.81 -2.43 -5.92
N THR A 165 1.20 -2.40 -7.18
CA THR A 165 2.58 -2.13 -7.62
C THR A 165 2.63 -1.81 -9.12
N LEU A 166 3.77 -1.29 -9.56
CA LEU A 166 4.14 -1.19 -10.98
C LEU A 166 4.50 -2.56 -11.57
N ASN A 167 3.98 -2.84 -12.77
CA ASN A 167 4.27 -4.10 -13.47
C ASN A 167 5.64 -4.09 -14.17
N LYS A 168 6.29 -5.25 -14.28
CA LYS A 168 7.56 -5.47 -14.99
C LYS A 168 7.41 -5.48 -16.51
N THR A 169 6.94 -4.37 -17.10
CA THR A 169 6.86 -4.22 -18.56
C THR A 169 7.55 -2.96 -19.07
N PHE A 170 7.92 -2.98 -20.36
CA PHE A 170 8.68 -1.89 -20.97
C PHE A 170 7.86 -0.60 -20.98
N ARG A 171 6.53 -0.75 -21.03
CA ARG A 171 5.57 0.35 -20.90
C ARG A 171 5.54 0.93 -19.48
N SER A 172 5.62 0.10 -18.44
CA SER A 172 5.72 0.57 -17.06
C SER A 172 7.03 1.33 -16.81
N PHE A 173 8.16 0.83 -17.32
CA PHE A 173 9.44 1.54 -17.23
C PHE A 173 9.44 2.85 -18.04
N ALA A 174 8.84 2.87 -19.23
CA ALA A 174 8.67 4.10 -20.00
C ALA A 174 7.74 5.09 -19.27
N PHE A 175 6.63 4.62 -18.68
CA PHE A 175 5.70 5.45 -17.89
C PHE A 175 6.34 5.99 -16.62
N ALA A 176 7.07 5.15 -15.88
CA ALA A 176 7.84 5.54 -14.70
C ALA A 176 8.97 6.51 -15.07
N LYS A 177 9.63 6.35 -16.23
CA LYS A 177 10.65 7.27 -16.72
C LYS A 177 10.09 8.60 -17.23
N LEU A 178 8.95 8.60 -17.93
CA LEU A 178 8.26 9.83 -18.38
C LEU A 178 7.62 10.59 -17.20
N GLY A 179 7.02 9.88 -16.25
CA GLY A 179 6.59 10.43 -14.96
C GLY A 179 7.76 10.94 -14.14
N ALA A 180 8.87 10.17 -14.10
CA ALA A 180 10.11 10.61 -13.52
C ALA A 180 10.72 11.78 -14.27
N GLU A 181 10.60 11.97 -15.59
CA GLU A 181 11.09 13.17 -16.29
C GLU A 181 10.23 14.41 -15.96
N TYR A 182 8.93 14.23 -15.71
CA TYR A 182 8.04 15.27 -15.20
C TYR A 182 8.33 15.61 -13.72
N ILE A 183 8.80 14.63 -12.94
CA ILE A 183 9.21 14.73 -11.53
C ILE A 183 10.72 15.00 -11.39
N ALA A 184 11.58 14.83 -12.40
CA ALA A 184 13.06 14.82 -12.33
C ALA A 184 13.66 16.23 -12.29
N ARG A 185 12.84 17.22 -11.96
CA ARG A 185 13.33 18.41 -11.26
C ARG A 185 13.42 18.20 -9.73
N LEU A 186 13.03 17.02 -9.20
CA LEU A 186 12.89 16.70 -7.78
C LEU A 186 13.44 15.32 -7.34
N LEU A 187 13.65 14.33 -8.22
CA LEU A 187 14.18 12.99 -7.82
C LEU A 187 15.45 12.57 -8.62
N PRO A 188 16.44 11.93 -7.97
CA PRO A 188 17.71 11.54 -8.60
C PRO A 188 17.57 10.37 -9.58
N VAL A 189 18.40 10.39 -10.63
CA VAL A 189 18.51 9.34 -11.64
C VAL A 189 18.82 7.98 -10.98
N GLY A 190 18.01 6.94 -11.26
CA GLY A 190 18.27 5.57 -10.81
C GLY A 190 17.30 5.00 -9.76
N THR A 191 16.18 5.66 -9.45
CA THR A 191 15.14 5.14 -8.54
C THR A 191 14.32 3.96 -9.10
N HIS A 192 14.47 3.61 -10.38
CA HIS A 192 13.65 2.59 -11.05
C HIS A 192 14.52 1.47 -11.64
N ASP A 193 15.04 0.60 -10.76
CA ASP A 193 15.68 -0.66 -11.18
C ASP A 193 14.59 -1.63 -11.66
N TRP A 194 14.62 -1.95 -12.95
CA TRP A 194 13.75 -2.92 -13.61
C TRP A 194 13.66 -4.28 -12.90
N LYS A 195 14.67 -4.65 -12.12
CA LYS A 195 14.66 -5.88 -11.33
C LYS A 195 13.62 -5.88 -10.22
N LYS A 196 13.22 -4.71 -9.72
CA LYS A 196 12.28 -4.53 -8.59
C LYS A 196 10.80 -4.71 -8.97
N PHE A 197 10.46 -4.60 -10.25
CA PHE A 197 9.06 -4.76 -10.67
C PHE A 197 8.63 -6.23 -10.60
N VAL A 198 7.40 -6.45 -10.13
CA VAL A 198 6.79 -7.79 -9.98
C VAL A 198 5.74 -7.97 -11.08
N SER A 199 5.76 -9.11 -11.77
CA SER A 199 4.69 -9.43 -12.73
C SER A 199 3.48 -10.00 -11.99
N PRO A 200 2.24 -9.87 -12.52
CA PRO A 200 1.07 -10.52 -11.95
C PRO A 200 1.23 -12.04 -11.75
N ALA A 201 1.92 -12.71 -12.68
CA ALA A 201 2.17 -14.14 -12.61
C ALA A 201 3.15 -14.48 -11.47
N ASP A 202 4.19 -13.67 -11.29
CA ASP A 202 5.14 -13.83 -10.19
C ASP A 202 4.48 -13.53 -8.86
N LEU A 203 3.70 -12.45 -8.75
CA LEU A 203 2.97 -12.12 -7.52
C LEU A 203 1.99 -13.24 -7.14
N SER A 204 1.24 -13.76 -8.12
CA SER A 204 0.34 -14.89 -7.91
C SER A 204 1.08 -16.14 -7.44
N ARG A 205 2.25 -16.44 -8.03
CA ARG A 205 3.09 -17.57 -7.62
C ARG A 205 3.63 -17.40 -6.20
N MET A 206 4.17 -16.23 -5.87
CA MET A 206 4.69 -15.93 -4.54
C MET A 206 3.57 -15.97 -3.49
N GLY A 207 2.38 -15.47 -3.83
CA GLY A 207 1.20 -15.55 -2.98
C GLY A 207 0.86 -17.01 -2.64
N ARG A 208 0.83 -17.91 -3.63
CA ARG A 208 0.60 -19.34 -3.36
C ARG A 208 1.63 -19.95 -2.43
N HIS A 209 2.90 -19.59 -2.58
CA HIS A 209 3.96 -20.03 -1.66
C HIS A 209 3.80 -19.49 -0.24
N ALA A 210 3.07 -18.38 -0.08
CA ALA A 210 2.71 -17.80 1.21
C ALA A 210 1.35 -18.26 1.77
N GLY A 211 0.64 -19.18 1.10
CA GLY A 211 -0.70 -19.58 1.51
C GLY A 211 -1.79 -18.55 1.18
N LEU A 212 -1.51 -17.65 0.24
CA LEU A 212 -2.41 -16.63 -0.25
C LEU A 212 -2.90 -16.97 -1.65
N ARG A 213 -4.22 -16.95 -1.87
CA ARG A 213 -4.82 -17.19 -3.18
C ARG A 213 -5.31 -15.89 -3.79
N MET A 214 -4.75 -15.51 -4.94
CA MET A 214 -5.20 -14.31 -5.67
C MET A 214 -6.61 -14.54 -6.22
N THR A 215 -7.58 -13.71 -5.80
CA THR A 215 -8.99 -13.79 -6.22
C THR A 215 -9.34 -12.74 -7.27
N ASP A 216 -8.74 -11.56 -7.16
CA ASP A 216 -9.05 -10.42 -8.03
C ASP A 216 -7.77 -9.71 -8.45
N ILE A 217 -7.80 -9.14 -9.66
CA ILE A 217 -6.74 -8.28 -10.17
C ILE A 217 -7.33 -7.26 -11.16
N ALA A 218 -6.82 -6.04 -11.14
CA ALA A 218 -7.14 -5.02 -12.12
C ALA A 218 -5.91 -4.14 -12.39
N GLY A 219 -5.81 -3.61 -13.61
CA GLY A 219 -4.95 -2.46 -13.89
C GLY A 219 -5.59 -1.17 -13.42
N MET A 220 -4.80 -0.12 -13.25
CA MET A 220 -5.27 1.24 -12.93
C MET A 220 -4.85 2.18 -14.05
N GLY A 221 -5.82 2.56 -14.88
CA GLY A 221 -5.61 3.41 -16.05
C GLY A 221 -6.25 4.78 -15.90
N PHE A 222 -5.64 5.80 -16.51
CA PHE A 222 -6.20 7.14 -16.57
C PHE A 222 -6.97 7.33 -17.89
N ALA A 223 -8.29 7.61 -17.80
CA ALA A 223 -9.17 7.84 -18.96
C ALA A 223 -10.05 9.08 -18.71
N PRO A 224 -10.42 9.83 -19.76
CA PRO A 224 -10.42 11.30 -19.79
C PRO A 224 -10.75 11.97 -18.43
N GLY A 225 -9.70 12.26 -17.64
CA GLY A 225 -9.79 13.02 -16.39
C GLY A 225 -10.07 12.22 -15.11
N LYS A 226 -10.24 10.89 -15.16
CA LYS A 226 -10.46 10.05 -13.98
C LYS A 226 -9.71 8.72 -14.06
N TRP A 227 -9.17 8.28 -12.93
CA TRP A 227 -8.64 6.94 -12.76
C TRP A 227 -9.76 5.90 -12.83
N ARG A 228 -9.54 4.81 -13.55
CA ARG A 228 -10.47 3.68 -13.68
C ARG A 228 -9.73 2.35 -13.58
N ALA A 229 -10.41 1.36 -13.01
CA ALA A 229 -9.95 -0.02 -13.07
C ALA A 229 -10.04 -0.51 -14.52
N THR A 230 -9.01 -1.21 -14.98
CA THR A 230 -8.91 -1.75 -16.33
C THR A 230 -8.56 -3.24 -16.28
N ARG A 231 -8.72 -3.92 -17.42
CA ARG A 231 -8.19 -5.28 -17.61
C ARG A 231 -6.70 -5.27 -17.99
N ASP A 232 -6.16 -4.10 -18.33
CA ASP A 232 -4.77 -3.96 -18.76
C ASP A 232 -3.87 -3.79 -17.54
N THR A 233 -3.29 -4.90 -17.09
CA THR A 233 -2.33 -4.91 -15.98
C THR A 233 -0.91 -4.59 -16.44
N SER A 234 -0.68 -4.19 -17.70
CA SER A 234 0.68 -4.07 -18.26
C SER A 234 1.50 -2.94 -17.64
N ILE A 235 0.90 -1.88 -17.10
CA ILE A 235 1.64 -0.74 -16.52
C ILE A 235 1.74 -0.88 -15.00
N ASN A 236 0.60 -1.05 -14.36
CA ASN A 236 0.44 -1.21 -12.92
C ASN A 236 -0.73 -2.17 -12.69
N TYR A 237 -0.87 -2.63 -11.47
CA TYR A 237 -2.05 -3.40 -11.08
C TYR A 237 -2.27 -3.34 -9.57
N ILE A 238 -3.50 -3.69 -9.19
CA ILE A 238 -3.91 -3.95 -7.82
C ILE A 238 -4.55 -5.34 -7.78
N ALA A 239 -4.25 -6.12 -6.74
CA ALA A 239 -4.72 -7.49 -6.57
C ALA A 239 -5.28 -7.72 -5.16
N ILE A 240 -6.29 -8.57 -5.05
CA ILE A 240 -6.79 -9.13 -3.79
C ILE A 240 -6.32 -10.58 -3.68
N PHE A 241 -5.85 -10.94 -2.49
CA PHE A 241 -5.62 -12.30 -2.06
C PHE A 241 -6.54 -12.66 -0.90
N THR A 242 -6.95 -13.92 -0.82
CA THR A 242 -7.57 -14.50 0.36
C THR A 242 -6.60 -15.43 1.08
N ARG A 243 -6.64 -15.42 2.41
CA ARG A 243 -6.02 -16.46 3.24
C ARG A 243 -7.09 -17.50 3.56
N ASP A 244 -7.05 -18.63 2.87
CA ASP A 244 -8.01 -19.73 3.08
C ASP A 244 -7.78 -20.44 4.44
#